data_AF-A0A661TWA3-F1
#
_entry.id   AF-A0A661TWA3-F1
#
_cell.length_a   1.000
_cell.length_b   1.000
_cell.length_c   1.000
_cell.angle_alpha   90.00
_cell.angle_beta   90.00
_cell.angle_gamma   90.00
#
_symmetry.space_group_name_H-M   'P 1'
#
loop_
_entity.id
_entity.type
_entity.pdbx_description
1 polymer ?
#
loop_
_entity_poly.entity_id
_entity_poly.type
_entity_poly.pdbx_seq_one_letter_code
_entity_poly.pdbx_strand_id
1 'polypeptide(L)'
;MKKISRLLTLSILILLLSCKYYTFTPNLPKYIRDIHIMPFENATFEYGLEIDLTEKVIDKFISDGTLKVVDYSEADAILSGTIKSYKSIPVSYDEYEQVKDYKLMITLSIRFEDKNSREILW
;
A
#
# COMPACT_ATOMS: atom_id res chain seq x y z
N MET A 1 -34.74 -9.66 -44.00
CA MET A 1 -34.98 -9.42 -42.55
C MET A 1 -34.37 -10.51 -41.65
N LYS A 2 -34.62 -11.81 -41.88
CA LYS A 2 -34.04 -12.90 -41.05
C LYS A 2 -32.49 -12.96 -41.01
N LYS A 3 -31.80 -12.58 -42.10
CA LYS A 3 -30.32 -12.51 -42.15
C LYS A 3 -29.73 -11.41 -41.26
N ILE A 4 -30.38 -10.24 -41.20
CA ILE A 4 -29.97 -9.11 -40.35
C ILE A 4 -30.20 -9.42 -38.87
N SER A 5 -31.31 -10.08 -38.53
CA SER A 5 -31.58 -10.57 -37.17
C SER A 5 -30.53 -11.59 -36.71
N ARG A 6 -30.05 -12.48 -37.58
CA ARG A 6 -28.96 -13.43 -37.27
C ARG A 6 -27.59 -12.76 -37.11
N LEU A 7 -27.32 -11.68 -37.84
CA LEU A 7 -26.10 -10.89 -37.69
C LEU A 7 -26.09 -10.11 -36.37
N LEU A 8 -27.24 -9.58 -35.95
CA LEU A 8 -27.39 -8.88 -34.67
C LEU A 8 -27.19 -9.81 -33.47
N THR A 9 -27.73 -11.04 -33.51
CA THR A 9 -27.50 -12.02 -32.45
C THR A 9 -26.05 -12.48 -32.38
N LEU A 10 -25.35 -12.61 -33.51
CA LEU A 10 -23.93 -12.96 -33.53
C LEU A 10 -23.04 -11.84 -32.96
N SER A 11 -23.38 -10.58 -33.24
CA SER A 11 -22.66 -9.41 -32.68
C SER A 11 -22.82 -9.30 -31.16
N ILE A 12 -24.00 -9.58 -30.62
CA ILE A 12 -24.27 -9.62 -29.18
C ILE A 12 -23.49 -10.73 -28.48
N LEU A 13 -23.31 -11.88 -29.12
CA LEU A 13 -22.53 -12.99 -28.57
C LEU A 13 -21.04 -12.66 -28.44
N ILE A 14 -20.48 -11.91 -29.41
CA ILE A 14 -19.08 -11.47 -29.40
C ILE A 14 -18.82 -10.43 -28.29
N LEU A 15 -19.78 -9.57 -28.01
CA LEU A 15 -19.66 -8.57 -26.94
C LEU A 15 -19.60 -9.21 -25.54
N LEU A 16 -20.32 -10.32 -25.33
CA LEU A 16 -20.29 -11.07 -24.07
C LEU A 16 -18.96 -11.83 -23.83
N LEU A 17 -18.21 -12.11 -24.88
CA LEU A 17 -16.89 -12.76 -24.80
C LEU A 17 -15.74 -11.78 -24.55
N SER A 18 -16.01 -10.46 -24.56
CA SER A 18 -14.97 -9.43 -24.38
C SER A 18 -14.64 -9.11 -22.91
N CYS A 19 -15.36 -9.71 -21.96
CA CYS A 19 -15.06 -9.58 -20.53
C CYS A 19 -13.85 -10.45 -20.17
N LYS A 20 -12.63 -9.94 -20.44
CA LYS A 20 -11.41 -10.52 -19.90
C LYS A 20 -11.33 -10.18 -18.41
N TYR A 21 -11.22 -11.21 -17.58
CA TYR A 21 -10.94 -11.08 -16.16
C TYR A 21 -9.55 -10.46 -15.97
N TYR A 22 -9.49 -9.18 -15.59
CA TYR A 22 -8.25 -8.57 -15.12
C TYR A 22 -8.03 -9.05 -13.69
N THR A 23 -7.05 -9.92 -13.49
CA THR A 23 -6.60 -10.31 -12.15
C THR A 23 -5.38 -9.47 -11.83
N PHE A 24 -5.40 -8.73 -10.72
CA PHE A 24 -4.20 -8.18 -10.14
C PHE A 24 -3.35 -9.37 -9.66
N THR A 25 -2.43 -9.85 -10.50
CA THR A 25 -1.38 -10.75 -10.03
C THR A 25 -0.34 -9.89 -9.33
N PRO A 26 -0.19 -10.00 -8.00
CA PRO A 26 0.87 -9.30 -7.29
C PRO A 26 2.21 -9.78 -7.85
N ASN A 27 3.17 -8.89 -8.02
CA ASN A 27 4.53 -9.25 -8.44
C ASN A 27 5.33 -9.82 -7.24
N LEU A 28 4.72 -10.79 -6.57
CA LEU A 28 5.22 -11.45 -5.36
C LEU A 28 5.38 -12.94 -5.65
N PRO A 29 6.40 -13.60 -5.08
CA PRO A 29 6.45 -15.06 -5.06
C PRO A 29 5.14 -15.64 -4.52
N LYS A 30 4.62 -16.68 -5.19
CA LYS A 30 3.27 -17.23 -4.91
C LYS A 30 3.08 -17.76 -3.48
N TYR A 31 4.16 -18.05 -2.77
CA TYR A 31 4.10 -18.54 -1.39
C TYR A 31 3.98 -17.42 -0.37
N ILE A 32 4.31 -16.17 -0.70
CA ILE A 32 4.24 -15.05 0.25
C ILE A 32 2.77 -14.68 0.44
N ARG A 33 2.23 -15.02 1.61
CA ARG A 33 0.84 -14.76 1.99
C ARG A 33 0.75 -14.08 3.35
N ASP A 34 1.72 -14.33 4.21
CA ASP A 34 1.77 -13.81 5.57
C ASP A 34 2.88 -12.76 5.70
N ILE A 35 2.55 -11.60 6.29
CA ILE A 35 3.47 -10.47 6.48
C ILE A 35 3.58 -10.11 7.94
N HIS A 36 4.80 -9.80 8.38
CA HIS A 36 5.04 -9.15 9.67
C HIS A 36 5.51 -7.72 9.44
N ILE A 37 4.89 -6.78 10.15
CA ILE A 37 5.24 -5.36 10.11
C ILE A 37 6.00 -5.06 11.39
N MET A 38 7.30 -4.78 11.27
CA MET A 38 8.10 -4.37 12.41
C MET A 38 7.66 -2.97 12.87
N PRO A 39 7.74 -2.68 14.19
CA PRO A 39 7.60 -1.32 14.67
C PRO A 39 8.58 -0.39 13.94
N PHE A 40 8.06 0.74 13.45
CA PHE A 40 8.90 1.72 12.77
C PHE A 40 9.94 2.30 13.75
N GLU A 41 11.17 2.46 13.28
CA GLU A 41 12.18 3.18 14.04
C GLU A 41 12.00 4.69 13.83
N ASN A 42 12.18 5.49 14.88
CA ASN A 42 12.11 6.94 14.78
C ASN A 42 13.49 7.57 14.91
N ALA A 43 13.99 8.17 13.81
CA ALA A 43 15.23 8.95 13.81
C ALA A 43 14.96 10.47 13.88
N THR A 44 13.76 10.87 14.30
CA THR A 44 13.33 12.26 14.46
C THR A 44 13.12 12.60 15.94
N PHE A 45 12.82 13.87 16.23
CA PHE A 45 12.48 14.32 17.58
C PHE A 45 10.97 14.27 17.87
N GLU A 46 10.15 13.86 16.90
CA GLU A 46 8.70 13.83 17.05
C GLU A 46 8.27 12.53 17.74
N TYR A 47 7.89 12.61 19.00
CA TYR A 47 7.55 11.43 19.81
C TYR A 47 6.22 10.80 19.37
N GLY A 48 6.16 9.46 19.36
CA GLY A 48 4.92 8.72 19.09
C GLY A 48 4.58 8.56 17.61
N LEU A 49 5.26 9.29 16.72
CA LEU A 49 5.07 9.18 15.28
C LEU A 49 5.32 7.75 14.76
N GLU A 50 6.26 7.03 15.38
CA GLU A 50 6.51 5.61 15.10
C GLU A 50 5.33 4.70 15.43
N ILE A 51 4.63 4.98 16.52
CA ILE A 51 3.47 4.19 16.96
C ILE A 51 2.32 4.45 15.99
N ASP A 52 1.98 5.72 15.80
CA ASP A 52 0.91 6.14 14.90
C ASP A 52 1.12 5.60 13.48
N LEU A 53 2.34 5.69 12.96
CA LEU A 53 2.66 5.20 11.62
C LEU A 53 2.58 3.68 11.54
N THR A 54 3.11 2.97 12.54
CA THR A 54 3.06 1.49 12.58
C THR A 54 1.62 1.00 12.60
N GLU A 55 0.78 1.55 13.46
CA GLU A 55 -0.64 1.20 13.56
C GLU A 55 -1.38 1.47 12.25
N LYS A 56 -1.17 2.65 11.64
CA LYS A 56 -1.80 2.98 10.35
C LYS A 56 -1.37 2.05 9.21
N VAL A 57 -0.11 1.63 9.19
CA VAL A 57 0.38 0.66 8.21
C VAL A 57 -0.26 -0.71 8.44
N ILE A 58 -0.31 -1.18 9.68
CA ILE A 58 -0.97 -2.45 10.04
C ILE A 58 -2.45 -2.41 9.62
N ASP A 59 -3.19 -1.38 10.02
CA ASP A 59 -4.59 -1.19 9.65
C ASP A 59 -4.79 -1.22 8.14
N LYS A 60 -3.87 -0.61 7.38
CA LYS A 60 -3.94 -0.58 5.93
C LYS A 60 -3.74 -1.97 5.32
N PHE A 61 -2.79 -2.76 5.81
CA PHE A 61 -2.59 -4.14 5.35
C PHE A 61 -3.77 -5.04 5.71
N ILE A 62 -4.33 -4.90 6.93
CA ILE A 62 -5.53 -5.63 7.36
C ILE A 62 -6.72 -5.28 6.45
N SER A 63 -6.91 -3.99 6.16
CA SER A 63 -8.00 -3.53 5.29
C SER A 63 -7.82 -3.93 3.83
N ASP A 64 -6.59 -4.02 3.34
CA ASP A 64 -6.28 -4.41 1.97
C ASP A 64 -6.48 -5.92 1.75
N GLY A 65 -6.08 -6.74 2.74
CA GLY A 65 -6.36 -8.18 2.76
C GLY A 65 -5.53 -9.02 1.77
N THR A 66 -4.63 -8.41 0.99
CA THR A 66 -3.74 -9.16 0.07
C THR A 66 -2.76 -10.05 0.83
N LEU A 67 -2.21 -9.55 1.94
CA LEU A 67 -1.31 -10.28 2.83
C LEU A 67 -1.92 -10.28 4.24
N LYS A 68 -1.87 -11.42 4.92
CA LYS A 68 -2.36 -11.54 6.30
C LYS A 68 -1.27 -11.08 7.26
N VAL A 69 -1.61 -10.13 8.13
CA VAL A 69 -0.69 -9.66 9.18
C VAL A 69 -0.58 -10.74 10.27
N VAL A 70 0.64 -11.18 10.56
CA VAL A 70 0.94 -12.23 11.56
C VAL A 70 2.17 -11.87 12.40
N ASP A 71 2.44 -12.67 13.43
CA ASP A 71 3.65 -12.57 14.22
C ASP A 71 4.91 -12.92 13.42
N TYR A 72 6.06 -12.38 13.84
CA TYR A 72 7.33 -12.54 13.14
C TYR A 72 7.67 -14.01 12.84
N SER A 73 7.36 -14.93 13.75
CA SER A 73 7.63 -16.36 13.59
C SER A 73 6.87 -17.01 12.43
N GLU A 74 5.67 -16.52 12.13
CA GLU A 74 4.76 -17.11 11.14
C GLU A 74 4.81 -16.42 9.77
N ALA A 75 5.41 -15.23 9.70
CA ALA A 75 5.45 -14.47 8.45
C ALA A 75 6.36 -15.08 7.38
N ASP A 76 5.96 -14.89 6.11
CA ASP A 76 6.76 -15.18 4.91
C ASP A 76 7.61 -13.96 4.50
N ALA A 77 7.09 -12.75 4.73
CA ALA A 77 7.76 -11.50 4.40
C ALA A 77 7.76 -10.51 5.56
N ILE A 78 8.77 -9.65 5.61
CA ILE A 78 8.98 -8.65 6.65
C ILE A 78 8.93 -7.27 6.02
N LEU A 79 8.13 -6.38 6.59
CA LEU A 79 8.16 -4.95 6.34
C LEU A 79 8.86 -4.25 7.51
N SER A 80 9.93 -3.53 7.20
CA SER A 80 10.64 -2.69 8.18
C SER A 80 10.76 -1.27 7.66
N GLY A 81 10.81 -0.30 8.57
CA GLY A 81 10.93 1.09 8.19
C GLY A 81 11.54 1.97 9.26
N THR A 82 12.25 3.01 8.82
CA THR A 82 12.76 4.07 9.68
C THR A 82 12.23 5.42 9.20
N ILE A 83 11.69 6.20 10.13
CA ILE A 83 11.31 7.59 9.92
C ILE A 83 12.59 8.43 9.96
N LYS A 84 13.02 8.92 8.80
CA LYS A 84 14.28 9.67 8.64
C LYS A 84 14.13 11.16 8.89
N SER A 85 12.98 11.75 8.58
CA SER A 85 12.74 13.16 8.86
C SER A 85 11.25 13.47 8.98
N TYR A 86 10.96 14.48 9.80
CA TYR A 86 9.66 15.13 9.93
C TYR A 86 9.88 16.64 9.84
N LYS A 87 9.21 17.30 8.90
CA LYS A 87 9.29 18.75 8.73
C LYS A 87 7.89 19.34 8.62
N SER A 88 7.61 20.35 9.43
CA SER A 88 6.40 21.16 9.33
C SER A 88 6.79 22.55 8.86
N ILE A 89 6.34 22.93 7.66
CA ILE A 89 6.71 24.20 7.02
C ILE A 89 5.45 25.05 6.91
N PRO A 90 5.41 26.27 7.48
CA PRO A 90 4.29 27.18 7.27
C PRO A 90 4.23 27.59 5.80
N VAL A 91 3.06 27.47 5.17
CA VAL A 91 2.88 27.79 3.73
C VAL A 91 1.89 28.91 3.47
N SER A 92 1.09 29.30 4.47
CA SER A 92 0.19 30.45 4.38
C SER A 92 0.05 31.13 5.75
N TYR A 93 -0.26 32.42 5.72
CA TYR A 93 -0.50 33.25 6.89
C TYR A 93 -1.85 33.97 6.75
N ASP A 94 -2.52 34.24 7.87
CA ASP A 94 -3.75 35.03 7.89
C ASP A 94 -3.48 36.55 7.95
N GLU A 95 -4.56 37.34 8.06
CA GLU A 95 -4.50 38.81 8.12
C GLU A 95 -3.79 39.35 9.37
N TYR A 96 -3.56 38.50 10.38
CA TYR A 96 -2.86 38.82 11.63
C TYR A 96 -1.46 38.19 11.69
N GLU A 97 -0.91 37.76 10.54
CA GLU A 97 0.39 37.09 10.41
C GLU A 97 0.50 35.76 11.19
N GLN A 98 -0.64 35.13 11.53
CA GLN A 98 -0.62 33.79 12.13
C GLN A 98 -0.54 32.73 11.04
N VAL A 99 0.23 31.66 11.30
CA VAL A 99 0.31 30.54 10.35
C VAL A 99 -1.05 29.88 10.23
N LYS A 100 -1.55 29.79 9.00
CA LYS A 100 -2.86 29.19 8.70
C LYS A 100 -2.73 27.75 8.23
N ASP A 101 -1.81 27.49 7.30
CA ASP A 101 -1.59 26.16 6.74
C ASP A 101 -0.14 25.72 6.92
N TYR A 102 0.04 24.43 7.23
CA TYR A 102 1.34 23.76 7.30
C TYR A 102 1.47 22.71 6.20
N LYS A 103 2.63 22.69 5.54
CA LYS A 103 3.07 21.57 4.70
C LYS A 103 3.89 20.62 5.57
N LEU A 104 3.32 19.44 5.81
CA LEU A 104 4.01 18.33 6.46
C LEU A 104 4.80 17.53 5.43
N MET A 105 6.08 17.27 5.71
CA MET A 105 6.94 16.41 4.91
C MET A 105 7.57 15.36 5.82
N ILE A 106 7.24 14.10 5.56
CA ILE A 106 7.79 12.94 6.26
C ILE A 106 8.64 12.15 5.26
N THR A 107 9.85 11.78 5.64
CA THR A 107 10.72 10.92 4.83
C THR A 107 10.88 9.58 5.51
N LEU A 108 10.55 8.51 4.80
CA LEU A 108 10.65 7.13 5.28
C LEU A 108 11.70 6.38 4.46
N SER A 109 12.47 5.55 5.14
CA SER A 109 13.24 4.48 4.52
C SER A 109 12.51 3.19 4.81
N ILE A 110 11.99 2.51 3.80
CA ILE A 110 11.22 1.27 3.96
C ILE A 110 11.98 0.15 3.26
N ARG A 111 11.92 -1.04 3.83
CA ARG A 111 12.39 -2.27 3.21
C ARG A 111 11.32 -3.34 3.33
N PHE A 112 11.04 -3.98 2.22
CA PHE A 112 10.19 -5.15 2.17
C PHE A 112 11.02 -6.34 1.69
N GLU A 113 11.16 -7.36 2.53
CA GLU A 113 12.05 -8.49 2.27
C GLU A 113 11.36 -9.83 2.50
N ASP A 114 11.78 -10.83 1.74
CA ASP A 114 11.44 -12.21 1.99
C ASP A 114 12.21 -12.71 3.22
N LYS A 115 11.51 -13.26 4.21
CA LYS A 115 12.13 -13.70 5.46
C LYS A 115 13.06 -14.91 5.27
N ASN A 116 12.72 -15.80 4.36
CA ASN A 116 13.44 -17.06 4.14
C ASN A 116 14.69 -16.84 3.29
N SER A 117 14.57 -16.14 2.16
CA SER A 117 15.70 -15.89 1.26
C SER A 117 16.52 -14.66 1.64
N ARG A 118 15.95 -13.75 2.45
CA ARG A 118 16.46 -12.39 2.73
C ARG A 118 16.63 -11.53 1.48
N GLU A 119 15.91 -11.86 0.42
CA GLU A 119 15.87 -11.06 -0.79
C GLU A 119 15.03 -9.81 -0.55
N ILE A 120 15.53 -8.66 -0.99
CA ILE A 120 14.78 -7.40 -0.96
C ILE A 120 13.79 -7.42 -2.14
N LEU A 121 12.51 -7.46 -1.80
CA LEU A 121 11.40 -7.41 -2.74
C LEU A 121 11.11 -5.96 -3.17
N TRP A 122 11.33 -5.00 -2.26
CA TRP A 122 11.21 -3.56 -2.50
C TRP A 122 12.04 -2.72 -1.52
#